data_AF-A0A317ZUV3-F1
#
_entry.id   AF-A0A317ZUV3-F1
#
_cell.length_a   1.000
_cell.length_b   1.000
_cell.length_c   1.000
_cell.angle_alpha   90.00
_cell.angle_beta   90.00
_cell.angle_gamma   90.00
#
_symmetry.space_group_name_H-M   'P 1'
#
loop_
_entity.id
_entity.type
_entity.pdbx_description
1 polymer ?
#
loop_
_entity_poly.entity_id
_entity_poly.type
_entity_poly.pdbx_seq_one_letter_code
_entity_poly.pdbx_strand_id
1 'polypeptide(L)'
;MPGPHYQRSFIPAPTAQGKADPRTGLPEYPRDGRSQFLEKALAETSTDFEVATDSLAQRLDAMADEFAEAFAAEDKRRATLARIQNTANPDIERQHRERMQRRG
;
A
#
# COMPACT_ATOMS: atom_id res chain seq x y z
N MET A 1 -31.42 -36.69 36.60
CA MET A 1 -30.42 -35.72 36.14
C MET A 1 -31.13 -34.39 35.87
N PRO A 2 -31.00 -33.36 36.73
CA PRO A 2 -31.53 -32.03 36.42
C PRO A 2 -30.59 -31.32 35.44
N GLY A 3 -31.15 -30.73 34.37
CA GLY A 3 -30.40 -30.01 33.34
C GLY A 3 -29.88 -28.65 33.82
N PRO A 4 -28.95 -28.02 33.07
CA PRO A 4 -28.32 -26.78 33.50
C PRO A 4 -29.34 -25.63 33.52
N HIS A 5 -29.55 -25.08 34.72
CA HIS A 5 -30.28 -23.83 34.89
C HIS A 5 -29.42 -22.68 34.38
N TYR A 6 -29.67 -22.22 33.16
CA TYR A 6 -29.13 -20.95 32.70
C TYR A 6 -29.81 -19.82 33.47
N GLN A 7 -29.21 -19.37 34.57
CA GLN A 7 -29.55 -18.07 35.14
C GLN A 7 -29.15 -17.01 34.11
N ARG A 8 -30.14 -16.51 33.37
CA ARG A 8 -29.99 -15.26 32.64
C ARG A 8 -29.80 -14.16 33.68
N SER A 9 -28.56 -13.73 33.88
CA SER A 9 -28.27 -12.46 34.55
C SER A 9 -29.00 -11.38 33.77
N PHE A 10 -30.09 -10.88 34.34
CA PHE A 10 -30.83 -9.74 33.82
C PHE A 10 -29.92 -8.53 33.99
N ILE A 11 -29.18 -8.16 32.95
CA ILE A 11 -28.54 -6.85 32.88
C ILE A 11 -29.70 -5.86 32.70
N PRO A 12 -30.00 -4.98 33.67
CA PRO A 12 -31.06 -4.01 33.50
C PRO A 12 -30.71 -3.18 32.25
N ALA A 13 -31.59 -3.20 31.26
CA ALA A 13 -31.47 -2.29 30.13
C ALA A 13 -31.40 -0.87 30.71
N PRO A 14 -30.42 -0.03 30.30
CA PRO A 14 -30.38 1.34 30.75
C PRO A 14 -31.72 1.96 30.37
N THR A 15 -32.50 2.38 31.38
CA THR A 15 -33.75 3.08 31.17
C THR A 15 -33.42 4.32 30.37
N ALA A 16 -33.74 4.31 29.08
CA ALA A 16 -33.52 5.43 28.17
C ALA A 16 -34.44 6.58 28.59
N GLN A 17 -34.00 7.35 29.58
CA GLN A 17 -34.55 8.65 29.95
C GLN A 17 -33.69 9.79 29.37
N GLY A 18 -33.09 9.56 28.19
CA GLY A 18 -32.47 10.62 27.41
C GLY A 18 -33.54 11.40 26.65
N LYS A 19 -33.46 12.73 26.66
CA LYS A 19 -34.34 13.60 25.84
C LYS A 19 -34.23 13.16 24.38
N ALA A 20 -35.28 13.23 23.58
CA ALA A 20 -35.15 12.95 22.16
C ALA A 20 -34.49 14.15 21.47
N ASP A 21 -33.51 13.91 20.60
CA ASP A 21 -32.95 14.97 19.75
C ASP A 21 -34.06 15.52 18.82
N PRO A 22 -34.39 16.82 18.86
CA PRO A 22 -35.47 17.39 18.05
C PRO A 22 -35.24 17.32 16.54
N ARG A 23 -34.02 17.02 16.08
CA ARG A 23 -33.70 16.87 14.65
C ARG A 23 -33.89 15.45 14.14
N THR A 24 -33.66 14.45 14.98
CA THR A 24 -33.61 13.04 14.55
C THR A 24 -34.71 12.18 15.20
N GLY A 25 -35.32 12.66 16.30
CA GLY A 25 -36.31 11.91 17.07
C GLY A 25 -35.73 10.72 17.83
N LEU A 26 -34.40 10.54 17.80
CA LEU A 26 -33.69 9.45 18.47
C LEU A 26 -33.39 9.83 19.93
N PRO A 27 -33.27 8.84 20.84
CA PRO A 27 -32.81 9.10 22.19
C PRO A 27 -31.45 9.79 22.18
N GLU A 28 -31.38 10.98 22.78
CA GLU A 28 -30.13 11.70 23.02
C GLU A 28 -29.39 10.95 24.13
N TYR A 29 -28.49 10.06 23.71
CA TYR A 29 -27.54 9.48 24.64
C TYR A 29 -26.61 10.59 25.11
N PRO A 30 -26.44 10.78 26.44
CA PRO A 30 -25.48 11.74 26.93
C PRO A 30 -24.11 11.39 26.33
N ARG A 31 -23.49 12.38 25.68
CA ARG A 31 -22.10 12.25 25.24
C ARG A 31 -21.21 12.29 26.46
N ASP A 32 -21.10 11.15 27.13
CA ASP A 32 -20.21 10.97 28.27
C ASP A 32 -18.76 11.31 27.85
N GLY A 33 -17.89 11.73 28.78
CA GLY A 33 -16.51 12.09 28.43
C GLY A 33 -15.73 11.00 27.68
N ARG A 34 -16.14 9.74 27.81
CA ARG A 34 -15.63 8.59 27.04
C ARG A 34 -16.02 8.64 25.56
N SER A 35 -17.23 9.08 25.23
CA SER A 35 -17.68 9.23 23.83
C SER A 35 -16.93 10.34 23.11
N GLN A 36 -16.69 11.49 23.77
CA GLN A 36 -15.90 12.59 23.22
C GLN A 36 -14.43 12.20 23.02
N PHE A 37 -13.87 11.44 23.96
CA PHE A 37 -12.53 10.87 23.83
C PHE A 37 -12.43 9.92 22.63
N LEU A 38 -13.42 9.03 22.44
CA LEU A 38 -13.45 8.10 21.31
C LEU A 38 -13.65 8.82 19.97
N GLU A 39 -14.51 9.84 19.90
CA GLU A 39 -14.68 10.67 18.70
C GLU A 39 -13.37 11.37 18.33
N LYS A 40 -12.67 11.95 19.32
CA LYS A 40 -11.37 12.60 19.09
C LYS A 40 -10.29 11.60 18.65
N ALA A 41 -10.17 10.46 19.34
CA ALA A 41 -9.22 9.43 18.99
C ALA A 41 -9.47 8.88 17.58
N LEU A 42 -10.75 8.69 17.21
CA LEU A 42 -11.12 8.25 15.87
C LEU A 42 -10.71 9.29 14.81
N ALA A 43 -10.99 10.57 15.05
CA ALA A 43 -10.61 11.65 14.13
C ALA A 43 -9.08 11.80 13.98
N GLU A 44 -8.32 11.63 15.06
CA GLU A 44 -6.85 11.60 15.01
C GLU A 44 -6.38 10.41 14.17
N THR A 45 -6.91 9.20 14.43
CA THR A 45 -6.52 8.02 13.66
C THR A 45 -6.93 8.07 12.19
N SER A 46 -8.07 8.69 11.85
CA SER A 46 -8.46 8.85 10.44
C SER A 46 -7.52 9.80 9.72
N THR A 47 -7.13 10.90 10.38
CA THR A 47 -6.16 11.86 9.85
C THR A 47 -4.80 11.20 9.61
N ASP A 48 -4.32 10.41 10.57
CA ASP A 48 -3.06 9.66 10.43
C ASP A 48 -3.11 8.66 9.27
N PHE A 49 -4.26 8.00 9.08
CA PHE A 49 -4.45 7.05 7.99
C PHE A 49 -4.47 7.74 6.61
N GLU A 50 -5.13 8.89 6.50
CA GLU A 50 -5.14 9.70 5.28
C GLU A 50 -3.71 10.15 4.91
N VAL A 51 -2.97 10.72 5.87
CA VAL A 51 -1.58 11.14 5.66
C VAL A 51 -0.68 9.96 5.26
N ALA A 52 -0.84 8.80 5.91
CA ALA A 52 -0.07 7.61 5.57
C ALA A 52 -0.38 7.11 4.16
N THR A 53 -1.65 7.16 3.74
CA THR A 53 -2.09 6.72 2.41
C THR A 53 -1.55 7.65 1.32
N ASP A 54 -1.62 8.96 1.53
CA ASP A 54 -1.06 9.95 0.60
C ASP A 54 0.47 9.81 0.49
N SER A 55 1.16 9.59 1.60
CA SER A 55 2.61 9.34 1.59
C SER A 55 2.97 8.06 0.83
N LEU A 56 2.15 7.00 0.97
CA LEU A 56 2.35 5.75 0.25
C LEU A 56 2.14 5.94 -1.25
N ALA A 57 1.09 6.66 -1.66
CA ALA A 57 0.83 6.97 -3.06
C ALA A 57 2.02 7.70 -3.71
N GLN A 58 2.54 8.74 -3.05
CA GLN A 58 3.70 9.50 -3.54
C GLN A 58 4.95 8.62 -3.70
N ARG A 59 5.17 7.66 -2.79
CA ARG A 59 6.32 6.74 -2.87
C ARG A 59 6.16 5.74 -4.02
N LEU A 60 4.93 5.29 -4.28
CA LEU A 60 4.66 4.40 -5.42
C LEU A 60 4.89 5.11 -6.74
N ASP A 61 4.45 6.36 -6.87
CA ASP A 61 4.69 7.17 -8.07
C ASP A 61 6.19 7.40 -8.28
N ALA A 62 6.94 7.77 -7.23
CA ALA A 62 8.39 7.94 -7.31
C ALA A 62 9.11 6.63 -7.71
N MET A 63 8.70 5.48 -7.16
CA MET A 63 9.24 4.19 -7.57
C MET A 63 8.91 3.87 -9.03
N ALA A 64 7.70 4.19 -9.50
CA ALA A 64 7.31 3.94 -10.89
C ALA A 64 8.19 4.74 -11.86
N ASP A 65 8.51 6.00 -11.53
CA ASP A 65 9.42 6.85 -12.30
C ASP A 65 10.85 6.28 -12.33
N GLU A 66 11.38 5.84 -11.19
CA GLU A 66 12.70 5.19 -11.12
C GLU A 66 12.76 3.91 -11.98
N PHE A 67 11.71 3.09 -11.93
CA PHE A 67 11.63 1.91 -12.80
C PHE A 67 11.56 2.29 -14.27
N ALA A 68 10.79 3.32 -14.64
CA ALA A 68 10.70 3.78 -16.02
C ALA A 68 12.07 4.26 -16.55
N GLU A 69 12.84 5.00 -15.74
CA GLU A 69 14.19 5.43 -16.11
C GLU A 69 15.13 4.22 -16.27
N ALA A 70 15.07 3.26 -15.34
CA ALA A 70 15.88 2.05 -15.40
C ALA A 70 15.56 1.19 -16.65
N PHE A 71 14.28 1.04 -16.99
CA PHE A 71 13.87 0.33 -18.21
C PHE A 71 14.35 1.04 -19.47
N ALA A 72 14.22 2.36 -19.55
CA ALA A 72 14.70 3.13 -20.69
C ALA A 72 16.23 3.01 -20.86
N ALA A 73 16.99 3.01 -19.76
CA ALA A 73 18.44 2.81 -19.79
C ALA A 73 18.82 1.39 -20.28
N GLU A 74 18.12 0.37 -19.80
CA GLU A 74 18.34 -1.02 -20.21
C GLU A 74 17.95 -1.25 -21.67
N ASP A 75 16.85 -0.67 -22.16
CA ASP A 75 16.47 -0.74 -23.56
C ASP A 75 17.52 -0.09 -24.46
N LYS A 76 18.07 1.06 -24.06
CA LYS A 76 19.19 1.70 -24.77
C LYS A 76 20.44 0.83 -24.77
N ARG A 77 20.74 0.14 -23.66
CA ARG A 77 21.85 -0.81 -23.58
C ARG A 77 21.65 -1.97 -24.54
N ARG A 78 20.45 -2.57 -24.57
CA ARG A 78 20.10 -3.67 -25.48
C ARG A 78 20.20 -3.26 -26.94
N ALA A 79 19.68 -2.08 -27.29
CA ALA A 79 19.80 -1.54 -28.65
C ALA A 79 21.27 -1.34 -29.05
N THR A 80 22.10 -0.86 -28.11
CA THR A 80 23.54 -0.69 -28.33
C THR A 80 24.23 -2.03 -28.53
N LEU A 81 23.94 -3.04 -27.70
CA LEU A 81 24.48 -4.39 -27.83
C LEU A 81 24.07 -5.05 -29.14
N ALA A 82 22.80 -4.96 -29.52
CA ALA A 82 22.30 -5.47 -30.80
C ALA A 82 23.00 -4.79 -31.99
N ARG A 83 23.21 -3.46 -31.91
CA ARG A 83 23.98 -2.74 -32.93
C ARG A 83 25.43 -3.20 -32.99
N ILE A 84 26.10 -3.42 -31.86
CA ILE A 84 27.46 -3.95 -31.81
C ILE A 84 27.50 -5.34 -32.44
N GLN A 85 26.56 -6.23 -32.10
CA GLN A 85 26.48 -7.56 -32.69
C GLN A 85 26.23 -7.52 -34.21
N ASN A 86 25.34 -6.64 -34.67
CA ASN A 86 25.02 -6.51 -36.10
C ASN A 86 26.13 -5.79 -36.90
N THR A 87 26.94 -4.96 -36.25
CA THR A 87 28.09 -4.25 -36.87
C THR A 87 29.41 -4.97 -36.65
N ALA A 88 29.45 -5.98 -35.78
CA ALA A 88 30.57 -6.90 -35.64
C ALA A 88 30.72 -7.63 -36.97
N ASN A 89 31.68 -7.15 -37.77
CA ASN A 89 31.94 -7.72 -39.08
C ASN A 89 32.46 -9.16 -38.87
N PRO A 90 31.76 -10.21 -39.32
CA PRO A 90 32.18 -11.60 -39.12
C PRO A 90 33.57 -11.88 -39.69
N ASP A 91 34.04 -11.06 -40.63
CA ASP A 91 35.39 -11.15 -41.18
C ASP A 91 36.47 -10.63 -40.22
N ILE A 92 36.16 -9.64 -39.37
CA ILE A 92 37.09 -9.16 -38.32
C ILE A 92 37.25 -10.24 -37.24
N GLU A 93 36.17 -10.90 -36.84
CA GLU A 93 36.23 -12.02 -35.89
C GLU A 93 37.00 -13.22 -36.45
N ARG A 94 36.81 -13.51 -37.75
CA ARG A 94 37.53 -14.58 -38.45
C ARG A 94 39.03 -14.27 -38.54
N GLN A 95 39.38 -13.05 -38.96
CA GLN A 95 40.77 -12.59 -39.01
C GLN A 95 41.43 -12.52 -37.63
N HIS A 96 40.67 -12.24 -36.57
CA HIS A 96 41.18 -12.29 -35.20
C HIS A 96 41.45 -13.73 -34.76
N ARG A 97 40.50 -14.66 -34.99
CA ARG A 97 40.67 -16.09 -34.71
C ARG A 97 41.86 -16.70 -35.45
N GLU A 98 42.01 -16.40 -36.75
CA GLU A 98 43.14 -16.87 -37.56
C GLU A 98 44.49 -16.34 -37.05
N ARG A 99 44.54 -15.08 -36.58
CA ARG A 99 45.76 -14.51 -35.98
C ARG A 99 46.13 -15.17 -34.65
N MET A 100 45.15 -15.55 -33.84
CA MET A 100 45.39 -16.23 -32.57
C MET A 100 45.85 -17.68 -32.77
N GLN A 101 45.31 -18.38 -33.76
CA GLN A 101 45.74 -19.76 -34.10
C GLN A 101 47.16 -19.82 -34.68
N ARG A 102 47.60 -18.80 -35.42
CA ARG A 102 48.98 -18.73 -35.97
C ARG A 102 50.04 -18.30 -34.96
N ARG A 103 49.64 -17.87 -33.76
CA ARG A 103 50.54 -17.47 -32.66
C ARG A 103 50.70 -18.54 -31.58
N GLY A 104 50.02 -19.69 -31.73
CA GLY A 104 50.24 -20.90 -30.94
C GLY A 104 51.34 -21.77 -31.53
#